data_AF-A0A356F858-F1
#
_entry.id   AF-A0A356F858-F1
#
_cell.length_a   1.000
_cell.length_b   1.000
_cell.length_c   1.000
_cell.angle_alpha   90.00
_cell.angle_beta   90.00
_cell.angle_gamma   90.00
#
_symmetry.space_group_name_H-M   'P 1'
#
loop_
_entity.id
_entity.type
_entity.pdbx_description
1 polymer ?
#
loop_
_entity_poly.entity_id
_entity_poly.type
_entity_poly.pdbx_seq_one_letter_code
_entity_poly.pdbx_strand_id
1 'polypeptide(L)' 'MQGADMRRKYLILGLALLAGGFTARAVADDAGKNAKAPNSLFEFKAKDIDGKAVALDKFRDQVLLVVNVASK' A
#
# COMPACT_ATOMS: atom_id res chain seq x y z
N MET A 1 -33.15 -36.04 4.42
CA MET A 1 -32.24 -35.89 3.27
C MET A 1 -30.82 -35.75 3.80
N GLN A 2 -29.93 -36.61 3.30
CA GLN A 2 -28.74 -37.11 3.99
C GLN A 2 -27.67 -36.03 4.24
N GLY A 3 -27.12 -36.00 5.46
CA GLY A 3 -26.00 -35.13 5.87
C GLY A 3 -24.67 -35.38 5.17
N ALA A 4 -24.64 -36.17 4.09
CA ALA A 4 -23.50 -36.33 3.19
C ALA A 4 -23.41 -35.17 2.18
N ASP A 5 -24.55 -34.66 1.68
CA ASP A 5 -24.59 -33.54 0.74
C ASP A 5 -24.17 -32.23 1.39
N MET A 6 -24.57 -32.01 2.64
CA MET A 6 -24.22 -30.80 3.41
C MET A 6 -22.70 -30.70 3.61
N ARG A 7 -22.04 -31.82 3.92
CA ARG A 7 -20.59 -31.89 4.12
C ARG A 7 -19.81 -31.69 2.82
N ARG A 8 -20.30 -32.18 1.68
CA ARG A 8 -19.73 -31.88 0.36
C ARG A 8 -19.89 -30.40 0.00
N LYS A 9 -21.02 -29.78 0.33
CA LYS A 9 -21.27 -28.35 0.05
C LYS A 9 -20.30 -27.45 0.84
N TYR A 10 -20.09 -27.74 2.12
CA TYR A 10 -19.13 -27.00 2.95
C TYR A 10 -17.68 -27.31 2.60
N LEU A 11 -17.36 -28.54 2.18
CA LEU A 11 -16.03 -28.91 1.69
C LEU A 11 -15.68 -28.14 0.40
N ILE A 12 -16.63 -28.00 -0.53
CA ILE A 12 -16.45 -27.23 -1.77
C ILE A 12 -16.32 -25.73 -1.48
N LEU A 13 -17.12 -25.18 -0.55
CA LEU A 13 -17.03 -23.77 -0.16
C LEU A 13 -15.69 -23.44 0.53
N GLY A 14 -15.20 -24.34 1.38
CA GLY A 14 -13.88 -24.23 2.01
C GLY A 14 -12.72 -24.34 1.01
N LEU A 15 -12.84 -25.23 0.01
CA LEU A 15 -11.88 -25.32 -1.09
C LEU A 15 -11.90 -24.08 -2.00
N ALA A 16 -13.07 -23.48 -2.23
CA ALA A 16 -13.20 -22.26 -3.03
C ALA A 16 -12.57 -21.03 -2.34
N LEU A 17 -12.60 -20.94 -1.00
CA LEU A 17 -11.89 -19.91 -0.24
C LEU A 17 -10.37 -20.11 -0.22
N LEU A 18 -9.90 -21.36 -0.32
CA LEU A 18 -8.47 -21.70 -0.44
C LEU A 18 -7.94 -21.51 -1.88
N ALA A 19 -8.78 -21.74 -2.90
CA ALA A 19 -8.43 -21.53 -4.31
C ALA A 19 -8.60 -20.06 -4.75
N GLY A 20 -9.61 -19.37 -4.22
CA GLY A 20 -9.85 -17.93 -4.38
C GLY A 20 -9.10 -17.12 -3.35
N GLY A 21 -7.85 -17.51 -3.07
CA GLY A 21 -6.98 -16.87 -2.09
C GLY A 21 -7.10 -15.35 -2.21
N PHE A 22 -7.36 -14.72 -1.06
CA PHE A 22 -7.24 -13.29 -0.88
C PHE A 22 -5.83 -12.91 -1.37
N THR A 23 -5.73 -12.50 -2.64
CA THR A 23 -4.48 -11.98 -3.18
C THR A 23 -4.37 -10.55 -2.66
N ALA A 24 -4.00 -10.43 -1.39
CA ALA A 24 -3.26 -9.27 -0.94
C ALA A 24 -1.97 -9.29 -1.76
N ARG A 25 -2.05 -8.66 -2.93
CA ARG A 25 -0.90 -8.36 -3.78
C ARG A 25 -0.06 -7.43 -2.91
N ALA A 26 0.85 -8.01 -2.13
CA ALA A 26 1.93 -7.28 -1.52
C ALA A 26 2.68 -6.66 -2.70
N VAL A 27 2.38 -5.40 -2.97
CA VAL A 27 3.23 -4.55 -3.79
C VAL A 27 4.51 -4.39 -2.99
N ALA A 28 5.39 -5.39 -3.11
CA ALA A 28 6.78 -5.20 -2.78
C ALA A 28 7.26 -4.14 -3.78
N ASP A 29 7.33 -2.90 -3.32
CA ASP A 29 7.98 -1.81 -4.05
C ASP A 29 9.42 -2.26 -4.30
N ASP A 30 9.69 -2.81 -5.49
CA ASP A 30 11.03 -3.03 -6.05
C ASP A 30 11.70 -1.69 -6.43
N ALA A 31 11.35 -0.62 -5.72
CA ALA A 31 11.80 0.74 -5.95
C ALA A 31 13.29 0.92 -5.63
N GLY A 32 13.98 -0.08 -5.06
CA GLY A 32 15.34 0.09 -4.56
C GLY A 32 16.44 -0.07 -5.61
N LYS A 33 16.24 -0.87 -6.67
CA LYS A 33 17.38 -1.33 -7.50
C LYS A 33 17.65 -0.48 -8.73
N ASN A 34 16.66 0.27 -9.21
CA ASN A 34 16.76 1.14 -10.39
C ASN A 34 16.10 2.52 -10.17
N ALA A 35 15.85 2.93 -8.92
CA ALA A 35 15.29 4.26 -8.66
C ALA A 35 16.30 5.33 -9.08
N LYS A 36 16.00 5.98 -10.20
CA LYS A 36 16.65 7.23 -10.59
C LYS A 36 16.43 8.22 -9.46
N ALA A 37 17.51 8.89 -9.03
CA ALA A 37 17.38 10.00 -8.10
C ALA A 37 16.40 11.02 -8.69
N PRO A 38 15.39 11.47 -7.91
CA PRO A 38 14.44 12.46 -8.40
C PRO A 38 15.18 13.75 -8.72
N ASN A 39 14.80 14.41 -9.81
CA ASN A 39 15.49 15.61 -10.27
C ASN A 39 14.98 16.87 -9.55
N SER A 40 13.82 16.74 -8.89
CA SER A 40 13.16 17.83 -8.19
C SER A 40 12.52 17.37 -6.89
N LEU A 41 12.47 18.30 -5.92
CA LEU A 41 11.76 18.11 -4.66
C LEU A 41 10.24 17.88 -4.85
N PHE A 42 9.68 18.32 -5.97
CA PHE A 42 8.25 18.19 -6.26
C PHE A 42 7.84 16.77 -6.66
N GLU A 43 8.80 15.88 -6.96
CA GLU A 43 8.54 14.47 -7.25
C GLU A 43 8.26 13.65 -5.98
N PHE A 44 8.49 14.21 -4.79
CA PHE A 44 8.28 13.53 -3.51
C PHE A 44 6.85 13.64 -2.99
N LYS A 45 6.46 12.59 -2.26
CA LYS A 45 5.27 12.56 -1.41
C LYS A 45 5.69 12.27 0.02
N ALA A 46 5.17 13.05 0.96
CA ALA A 46 5.37 12.85 2.39
C ALA A 46 4.01 12.52 3.05
N LYS A 47 4.04 11.82 4.18
CA LYS A 47 2.83 11.70 5.02
C LYS A 47 2.75 12.91 5.92
N ASP A 48 1.56 13.48 6.07
CA ASP A 48 1.31 14.46 7.12
C ASP A 48 1.16 13.79 8.50
N ILE A 49 0.93 14.61 9.54
CA ILE A 49 0.82 14.15 10.93
C ILE A 49 -0.38 13.21 11.15
N ASP A 50 -1.38 13.27 10.27
CA ASP A 50 -2.57 12.41 10.29
C ASP A 50 -2.40 11.15 9.42
N GLY A 51 -1.22 10.98 8.79
CA GLY A 51 -0.87 9.83 7.97
C GLY A 51 -1.32 9.90 6.51
N LYS A 52 -1.90 11.02 6.06
CA LYS A 52 -2.35 11.21 4.68
C LYS A 52 -1.16 11.58 3.77
N ALA A 53 -1.14 11.00 2.58
CA ALA A 53 -0.12 11.30 1.58
C ALA A 53 -0.32 12.71 0.99
N VAL A 54 0.74 13.51 1.04
CA VAL A 54 0.81 14.88 0.54
C VAL A 54 1.95 14.98 -0.47
N ALA A 55 1.63 15.33 -1.71
CA ALA A 55 2.64 15.64 -2.73
C ALA A 55 3.23 17.02 -2.48
N LEU A 56 4.56 17.15 -2.55
CA LEU A 56 5.24 18.44 -2.37
C LEU A 56 5.03 19.39 -3.56
N ASP A 57 4.66 18.87 -4.72
CA ASP A 57 4.28 19.66 -5.91
C ASP A 57 3.19 20.71 -5.64
N LYS A 58 2.34 20.51 -4.63
CA LYS A 58 1.30 21.48 -4.25
C LYS A 58 1.87 22.84 -3.80
N PHE A 59 3.15 22.90 -3.46
CA PHE A 59 3.85 24.11 -3.02
C PHE A 59 4.74 24.71 -4.12
N ARG A 60 4.49 24.35 -5.39
CA ARG A 60 5.16 24.97 -6.53
C ARG A 60 5.03 26.49 -6.47
N ASP A 61 6.09 27.18 -6.89
CA ASP A 61 6.23 28.64 -6.90
C ASP A 61 6.22 29.30 -5.51
N GLN A 62 6.35 28.50 -4.44
CA GLN A 62 6.55 28.96 -3.07
C GLN A 62 7.94 28.57 -2.57
N VAL A 63 8.48 29.34 -1.63
CA VAL A 63 9.70 28.97 -0.93
C VAL A 63 9.37 27.90 0.11
N LEU A 64 10.02 26.73 0.04
CA LEU A 64 9.91 25.66 1.04
C LEU A 64 11.14 25.63 1.94
N LEU A 65 10.91 25.62 3.26
CA LEU A 65 11.93 25.34 4.26
C LEU A 65 11.73 23.91 4.81
N VAL A 66 12.70 23.03 4.57
CA VAL A 66 12.69 21.65 5.08
C VAL A 66 13.56 21.59 6.34
N VAL A 67 12.97 21.17 7.45
CA VAL A 67 13.64 21.08 8.75
C VAL A 67 13.56 19.65 9.27
N ASN A 68 14.70 19.07 9.62
CA ASN A 68 14.75 17.82 10.38
C ASN A 68 14.50 18.13 11.87
N VAL A 69 13.51 17.47 12.47
CA VAL A 69 13.11 17.66 13.87
C VAL A 69 13.10 16.32 14.61
N ALA A 70 13.37 16.36 15.92
CA ALA A 70 13.27 15.21 16.81
C ALA A 70 12.64 15.65 18.13
N SER A 71 11.74 14.83 18.69
CA SER A 71 11.16 15.05 20.02
C SER A 71 12.00 14.37 21.10
N LYS A 72 11.89 14.86 22.33
CA LYS A 72 12.57 14.33 23.51
C LYS A 72 11.98 13.02 24.00
#